data_AF-A0A8E0RSA3-F1
#
_entry.id   AF-A0A8E0RSA3-F1
#
_cell.length_a   1.000
_cell.length_b   1.000
_cell.length_c   1.000
_cell.angle_alpha   90.00
_cell.angle_beta   90.00
_cell.angle_gamma   90.00
#
_symmetry.space_group_name_H-M   'P 1'
#
loop_
_entity.id
_entity.type
_entity.pdbx_description
1 polymer ?
#
loop_
_entity_poly.entity_id
_entity_poly.type
_entity_poly.pdbx_seq_one_letter_code
_entity_poly.pdbx_strand_id
1 'polypeptide(L)'
;MSASIDNPLLSGLLEIYLRNTWVPIRVTLRSETLTIELEHNANAKGNVDENISSAKRLVRITKEELNGLGISIKGGRENKTPILISKIFKGMAAEQTGQLNVGDAILSVNGEDLRNSTHDEAVKALKRAGRIVELEVKHMHEVTPYFRR
;
A
#
# COMPACT_ATOMS: atom_id res chain seq x y z
N MET A 1 8.96 -22.90 44.57
CA MET A 1 9.56 -22.99 43.22
C MET A 1 9.16 -21.73 42.48
N SER A 2 10.08 -20.78 42.34
CA SER A 2 9.83 -19.52 41.62
C SER A 2 9.66 -19.85 40.14
N ALA A 3 8.51 -19.56 39.57
CA ALA A 3 8.35 -19.58 38.12
C ALA A 3 9.32 -18.53 37.54
N SER A 4 10.36 -18.98 36.84
CA SER A 4 11.22 -18.10 36.07
C SER A 4 10.32 -17.35 35.10
N ILE A 5 10.27 -16.03 35.27
CA ILE A 5 9.53 -15.16 34.36
C ILE A 5 10.29 -15.23 33.04
N ASP A 6 9.81 -16.07 32.11
CA ASP A 6 10.34 -16.16 30.76
C ASP A 6 9.98 -14.87 30.03
N ASN A 7 10.86 -13.88 30.20
CA ASN A 7 10.75 -12.60 29.56
C ASN A 7 11.17 -12.75 28.10
N PRO A 8 10.41 -12.16 27.16
CA PRO A 8 10.80 -12.19 25.76
C PRO A 8 12.16 -11.48 25.59
N LEU A 9 13.09 -12.12 24.88
CA LEU A 9 14.39 -11.55 24.52
C LEU A 9 14.21 -10.43 23.49
N LEU A 10 13.27 -10.61 22.57
CA LEU A 10 12.96 -9.64 21.54
C LEU A 10 11.50 -9.83 21.11
N SER A 11 10.73 -8.74 21.04
CA SER A 11 9.41 -8.75 20.42
C SER A 11 9.31 -7.62 19.40
N GLY A 12 8.81 -7.91 18.21
CA GLY A 12 8.68 -6.93 17.14
C GLY A 12 7.53 -7.24 16.20
N LEU A 13 7.17 -6.24 15.40
CA LEU A 13 6.22 -6.39 14.31
C LEU A 13 6.97 -6.73 13.03
N LEU A 14 6.49 -7.75 12.33
CA LEU A 14 6.96 -8.14 11.00
C LEU A 14 5.75 -8.31 10.08
N GLU A 15 5.98 -8.24 8.78
CA GLU A 15 4.97 -8.55 7.79
C GLU A 15 5.29 -9.91 7.17
N ILE A 16 4.27 -10.78 7.07
CA ILE A 16 4.39 -12.05 6.36
C ILE A 16 3.45 -12.09 5.18
N TYR A 17 3.91 -12.67 4.08
CA TYR A 17 3.10 -12.78 2.87
C TYR A 17 2.24 -14.04 2.93
N LEU A 18 0.94 -13.86 3.13
CA LEU A 18 -0.05 -14.94 3.21
C LEU A 18 -1.24 -14.62 2.31
N ARG A 19 -1.75 -15.62 1.57
CA ARG A 19 -2.99 -15.50 0.78
C ARG A 19 -3.02 -14.25 -0.12
N ASN A 20 -1.90 -13.96 -0.77
CA ASN A 20 -1.72 -12.82 -1.67
C ASN A 20 -1.79 -11.43 -1.00
N THR A 21 -1.51 -11.33 0.31
CA THR A 21 -1.50 -10.08 1.07
C THR A 21 -0.40 -10.10 2.12
N TRP A 22 0.20 -8.94 2.40
CA TRP A 22 1.10 -8.77 3.54
C TRP A 22 0.27 -8.62 4.81
N VAL A 23 0.49 -9.52 5.77
CA VAL A 23 -0.23 -9.57 7.04
C VAL A 23 0.74 -9.20 8.16
N PRO A 24 0.44 -8.18 8.98
CA PRO A 24 1.24 -7.87 10.14
C PRO A 24 1.12 -9.00 11.17
N ILE A 25 2.25 -9.43 11.69
CA ILE A 25 2.37 -10.41 12.76
C ILE A 25 3.27 -9.87 13.86
N ARG A 26 2.99 -10.32 15.08
CA ARG A 26 3.91 -10.16 16.19
C ARG A 26 4.81 -11.37 16.25
N VAL A 27 6.11 -11.12 16.29
CA VAL A 27 7.13 -12.15 16.47
C VAL A 27 7.79 -11.92 17.82
N THR A 28 7.76 -12.96 18.65
CA THR A 28 8.32 -12.94 20.00
C THR A 28 9.36 -14.05 20.11
N LEU A 29 10.62 -13.65 20.28
CA LEU A 29 11.74 -14.55 20.53
C LEU A 29 11.95 -14.68 22.04
N ARG A 30 11.97 -15.92 22.50
CA ARG A 30 12.26 -16.33 23.88
C ARG A 30 13.54 -17.17 23.89
N SER A 31 13.96 -17.59 25.09
CA SER A 31 15.17 -18.41 25.27
C SER A 31 15.15 -19.71 24.48
N GLU A 32 13.98 -20.37 24.37
CA GLU A 32 13.85 -21.67 23.70
C GLU A 32 12.74 -21.71 22.64
N THR A 33 12.00 -20.62 22.46
CA THR A 33 10.85 -20.60 21.55
C THR A 33 10.77 -19.32 20.73
N LEU A 34 10.25 -19.46 19.51
CA LEU A 34 9.84 -18.36 18.64
C LEU A 34 8.33 -18.45 18.46
N THR A 35 7.59 -17.47 18.96
CA THR A 35 6.14 -17.41 18.83
C THR A 35 5.76 -16.41 17.75
N ILE A 36 4.90 -16.85 16.83
CA ILE A 36 4.31 -16.01 15.79
C ILE A 36 2.82 -15.89 16.08
N GLU A 37 2.35 -14.67 16.32
CA GLU A 37 0.95 -14.38 16.59
C GLU A 37 0.41 -13.43 15.52
N LEU A 38 -0.74 -13.80 14.95
CA LEU A 38 -1.50 -12.89 14.11
C LEU A 38 -2.05 -11.78 15.01
N GLU A 39 -1.76 -10.53 14.67
CA GLU A 39 -2.42 -9.40 15.31
C GLU A 39 -3.88 -9.40 14.83
N HIS A 40 -4.76 -10.04 15.62
CA HIS A 40 -6.18 -10.00 15.37
C HIS A 40 -6.66 -8.60 15.77
N ASN A 41 -6.93 -7.75 14.78
CA ASN A 41 -7.61 -6.48 15.02
C ASN A 41 -9.01 -6.79 15.56
N ALA A 42 -9.16 -6.81 16.88
CA ALA A 42 -10.42 -7.04 17.59
C ALA A 42 -11.38 -5.84 17.50
N ASN A 43 -11.34 -5.10 16.40
CA ASN A 43 -12.28 -4.02 16.09
C ASN A 43 -13.10 -4.29 14.82
N ALA A 44 -13.52 -5.54 14.63
CA ALA A 44 -14.48 -5.94 13.59
C ALA A 44 -15.94 -5.85 14.06
N LYS A 45 -16.30 -4.80 14.80
CA LYS A 45 -17.68 -4.37 14.98
C LYS A 45 -17.79 -2.88 14.65
N GLY A 46 -18.16 -2.62 13.41
CA GLY A 46 -18.86 -1.40 13.00
C GLY A 46 -18.25 -0.09 13.49
N ASN A 47 -17.07 0.25 12.99
CA ASN A 47 -16.79 1.62 12.60
C ASN A 47 -15.94 1.58 11.35
N VAL A 48 -16.41 2.23 10.29
CA VAL A 48 -15.60 2.53 9.12
C VAL A 48 -14.64 3.61 9.62
N ASP A 49 -13.55 3.19 10.26
CA ASP A 49 -12.60 4.12 10.86
C ASP A 49 -12.03 5.00 9.76
N GLU A 50 -12.48 6.27 9.75
CA GLU A 50 -11.95 7.42 9.02
C GLU A 50 -10.51 7.76 9.45
N ASN A 51 -9.66 6.75 9.53
CA ASN A 51 -8.24 6.89 9.77
C ASN A 51 -7.52 6.02 8.75
N ILE A 52 -7.78 6.29 7.46
CA ILE A 52 -6.80 5.97 6.43
C ILE A 52 -5.58 6.79 6.78
N SER A 53 -4.68 6.18 7.54
CA SER A 53 -3.44 6.78 8.00
C SER A 53 -2.83 7.54 6.82
N SER A 54 -2.72 8.86 6.97
CA SER A 54 -2.05 9.73 6.00
C SER A 54 -0.54 9.43 5.87
N ALA A 55 -0.09 8.30 6.41
CA ALA A 55 1.24 7.77 6.25
C ALA A 55 1.49 7.34 4.79
N LYS A 56 2.75 7.47 4.40
CA LYS A 56 3.24 6.94 3.14
C LYS A 56 3.28 5.41 3.22
N ARG A 57 2.97 4.75 2.11
CA ARG A 57 2.97 3.30 1.96
C ARG A 57 3.81 2.93 0.75
N LEU A 58 4.65 1.91 0.88
CA LEU A 58 5.40 1.35 -0.25
C LEU A 58 4.66 0.11 -0.74
N VAL A 59 4.17 0.14 -1.98
CA VAL A 59 3.37 -0.93 -2.56
C VAL A 59 4.12 -1.55 -3.73
N ARG A 60 4.39 -2.85 -3.64
CA ARG A 60 5.04 -3.61 -4.72
C ARG A 60 3.98 -4.37 -5.52
N ILE A 61 3.95 -4.13 -6.82
CA ILE A 61 2.99 -4.69 -7.77
C ILE A 61 3.76 -5.53 -8.80
N THR A 62 3.27 -6.73 -9.05
CA THR A 62 3.76 -7.57 -10.16
C THR A 62 2.68 -7.61 -11.22
N LYS A 63 2.94 -7.00 -12.38
CA LYS A 63 2.01 -7.01 -13.53
C LYS A 63 2.41 -8.06 -14.55
N GLU A 64 1.48 -8.55 -15.36
CA GLU A 64 1.82 -9.37 -16.51
C GLU A 64 2.51 -8.53 -17.60
N GLU A 65 3.29 -9.16 -18.46
CA GLU A 65 4.16 -8.45 -19.42
C GLU A 65 3.36 -7.60 -20.43
N LEU A 66 2.19 -8.09 -20.83
CA LEU A 66 1.29 -7.42 -21.78
C LEU A 66 0.22 -6.54 -21.10
N ASN A 67 0.02 -6.70 -19.80
CA ASN A 67 -1.00 -5.97 -19.05
C ASN A 67 -0.40 -4.79 -18.29
N GLY A 68 -1.11 -3.66 -18.30
CA GLY A 68 -0.76 -2.52 -17.45
C GLY A 68 -0.98 -2.81 -15.96
N LEU A 69 -0.64 -1.85 -15.11
CA LEU A 69 -0.89 -1.95 -13.66
C LEU A 69 -2.38 -2.12 -13.32
N GLY A 70 -3.30 -1.72 -14.21
CA GLY A 70 -4.72 -1.74 -13.93
C GLY A 70 -5.18 -0.57 -13.08
N ILE A 71 -4.60 0.62 -13.31
CA ILE A 71 -5.04 1.88 -12.71
C ILE A 71 -5.24 2.95 -13.77
N SER A 72 -6.15 3.88 -13.51
CA SER A 72 -6.19 5.19 -14.18
C SER A 72 -5.61 6.23 -13.23
N ILE A 73 -4.85 7.18 -13.78
CA ILE A 73 -4.33 8.31 -13.02
C ILE A 73 -4.93 9.64 -13.52
N LYS A 74 -4.97 10.64 -12.64
CA LYS A 74 -5.32 12.04 -12.93
C LYS A 74 -4.29 12.98 -12.29
N GLY A 75 -4.41 14.27 -12.56
CA GLY A 75 -3.52 15.29 -12.00
C GLY A 75 -2.21 15.43 -12.77
N GLY A 76 -1.24 16.11 -12.17
CA GLY A 76 -0.01 16.58 -12.79
C GLY A 76 0.29 18.01 -12.36
N ARG A 77 1.58 18.38 -12.34
CA ARG A 77 2.04 19.72 -11.96
C ARG A 77 1.37 20.84 -12.74
N GLU A 78 1.07 20.62 -14.03
CA GLU A 78 0.36 21.56 -14.90
C GLU A 78 -1.04 21.93 -14.37
N ASN A 79 -1.66 21.03 -13.59
CA ASN A 79 -2.97 21.21 -12.97
C ASN A 79 -2.84 21.52 -11.46
N LYS A 80 -1.63 21.81 -10.95
CA LYS A 80 -1.33 22.00 -9.52
C LYS A 80 -1.90 20.90 -8.62
N THR A 81 -2.01 19.69 -9.16
CA THR A 81 -2.64 18.54 -8.51
C THR A 81 -1.62 17.39 -8.52
N PRO A 82 -1.43 16.65 -7.43
CA PRO A 82 -0.55 15.49 -7.44
C PRO A 82 -1.03 14.41 -8.43
N ILE A 83 -0.15 13.46 -8.76
CA ILE A 83 -0.54 12.30 -9.55
C ILE A 83 -1.39 11.39 -8.68
N LEU A 84 -2.69 11.28 -8.99
CA LEU A 84 -3.67 10.56 -8.18
C LEU A 84 -4.24 9.36 -8.91
N ILE A 85 -4.49 8.27 -8.18
CA ILE A 85 -5.26 7.13 -8.68
C ILE A 85 -6.73 7.52 -8.76
N SER A 86 -7.27 7.59 -9.97
CA SER A 86 -8.69 7.91 -10.22
C SER A 86 -9.57 6.67 -10.36
N LYS A 87 -8.99 5.53 -10.72
CA LYS A 87 -9.69 4.25 -10.86
C LYS A 87 -8.74 3.08 -10.67
N ILE A 88 -9.26 2.00 -10.09
CA ILE A 88 -8.61 0.68 -10.04
C ILE A 88 -9.49 -0.29 -10.84
N PHE A 89 -8.89 -1.04 -11.76
CA PHE A 89 -9.61 -1.97 -12.63
C PHE A 89 -9.69 -3.36 -12.00
N LYS A 90 -10.89 -3.95 -12.04
CA LYS A 90 -11.15 -5.26 -11.45
C LYS A 90 -10.35 -6.38 -12.12
N GLY A 91 -9.88 -7.33 -11.33
CA GLY A 91 -9.12 -8.49 -11.77
C GLY A 91 -7.68 -8.19 -12.22
N MET A 92 -7.22 -6.95 -12.08
CA MET A 92 -5.90 -6.52 -12.53
C MET A 92 -4.89 -6.47 -11.37
N ALA A 93 -3.60 -6.39 -11.71
CA ALA A 93 -2.49 -6.44 -10.75
C ALA A 93 -2.63 -5.45 -9.59
N ALA A 94 -3.06 -4.21 -9.85
CA ALA A 94 -3.29 -3.21 -8.80
C ALA A 94 -4.39 -3.61 -7.81
N GLU A 95 -5.53 -4.12 -8.28
CA GLU A 95 -6.63 -4.57 -7.39
C GLU A 95 -6.18 -5.79 -6.57
N GLN A 96 -5.50 -6.74 -7.22
CA GLN A 96 -5.02 -7.97 -6.57
C GLN A 96 -4.04 -7.72 -5.42
N THR A 97 -3.38 -6.55 -5.39
CA THR A 97 -2.52 -6.18 -4.26
C THR A 97 -3.30 -5.84 -3.00
N GLY A 98 -4.57 -5.41 -3.11
CA GLY A 98 -5.41 -4.94 -2.00
C GLY A 98 -4.89 -3.70 -1.27
N GLN A 99 -3.80 -3.08 -1.74
CA GLN A 99 -3.06 -2.04 -1.02
C GLN A 99 -3.22 -0.65 -1.64
N LEU A 100 -3.70 -0.56 -2.88
CA LEU A 100 -3.99 0.71 -3.54
C LEU A 100 -5.46 1.08 -3.40
N ASN A 101 -5.72 2.38 -3.22
CA ASN A 101 -7.04 2.96 -3.13
C ASN A 101 -7.21 4.09 -4.17
N VAL A 102 -8.44 4.28 -4.63
CA VAL A 102 -8.79 5.51 -5.37
C VAL A 102 -8.60 6.70 -4.43
N GLY A 103 -7.94 7.76 -4.91
CA GLY A 103 -7.53 8.90 -4.08
C GLY A 103 -6.10 8.80 -3.53
N ASP A 104 -5.40 7.68 -3.72
CA ASP A 104 -3.97 7.62 -3.43
C ASP A 104 -3.18 8.53 -4.38
N ALA A 105 -2.32 9.36 -3.80
CA ALA A 105 -1.29 10.08 -4.53
C ALA A 105 -0.07 9.20 -4.71
N ILE A 106 0.39 9.06 -5.95
CA ILE A 106 1.63 8.38 -6.31
C ILE A 106 2.77 9.38 -6.15
N LEU A 107 3.60 9.15 -5.15
CA LEU A 107 4.75 9.99 -4.82
C LEU A 107 6.00 9.58 -5.62
N SER A 108 6.20 8.29 -5.87
CA SER A 108 7.29 7.78 -6.68
C SER A 108 6.99 6.44 -7.35
N VAL A 109 7.75 6.11 -8.40
CA VAL A 109 7.72 4.83 -9.12
C VAL A 109 9.15 4.30 -9.23
N ASN A 110 9.44 3.13 -8.65
CA ASN A 110 10.78 2.53 -8.66
C ASN A 110 11.88 3.50 -8.18
N GLY A 111 11.56 4.36 -7.21
CA GLY A 111 12.46 5.40 -6.70
C GLY A 111 12.50 6.70 -7.52
N GLU A 112 11.88 6.76 -8.70
CA GLU A 112 11.71 7.99 -9.48
C GLU A 112 10.59 8.85 -8.88
N ASP A 113 10.92 10.04 -8.39
CA ASP A 113 9.98 10.97 -7.75
C ASP A 113 9.00 11.58 -8.76
N LEU A 114 7.69 11.49 -8.45
CA LEU A 114 6.60 11.99 -9.27
C LEU A 114 5.89 13.22 -8.70
N ARG A 115 6.28 13.72 -7.51
CA ARG A 115 5.57 14.80 -6.81
C ARG A 115 5.46 16.10 -7.63
N ASN A 116 6.43 16.35 -8.49
CA ASN A 116 6.50 17.53 -9.36
C ASN A 116 6.43 17.18 -10.85
N SER A 117 6.04 15.96 -11.20
CA SER A 117 5.92 15.52 -12.58
C SER A 117 4.63 16.03 -13.23
N THR A 118 4.69 16.22 -14.53
CA THR A 118 3.50 16.40 -15.37
C THR A 118 2.74 15.09 -15.51
N HIS A 119 1.49 15.16 -15.97
CA HIS A 119 0.69 13.96 -16.23
C HIS A 119 1.42 12.99 -17.19
N ASP A 120 1.95 13.52 -18.29
CA ASP A 120 2.63 12.72 -19.32
C ASP A 120 3.92 12.07 -18.82
N GLU A 121 4.73 12.79 -18.02
CA GLU A 121 5.92 12.24 -17.37
C GLU A 121 5.56 11.08 -16.43
N ALA A 122 4.50 11.22 -15.64
CA ALA A 122 4.03 10.16 -14.74
C ALA A 122 3.53 8.94 -15.52
N VAL A 123 2.78 9.13 -16.60
CA VAL A 123 2.35 8.04 -17.49
C VAL A 123 3.55 7.32 -18.09
N LYS A 124 4.57 8.07 -18.54
CA LYS A 124 5.80 7.49 -19.10
C LYS A 124 6.57 6.70 -18.05
N ALA A 125 6.72 7.20 -16.83
CA ALA A 125 7.37 6.49 -15.74
C ALA A 125 6.66 5.17 -15.41
N LEU A 126 5.32 5.19 -15.28
CA LEU A 126 4.51 3.99 -15.01
C LEU A 126 4.55 2.97 -16.16
N LYS A 127 4.61 3.42 -17.42
CA LYS A 127 4.71 2.54 -18.60
C LYS A 127 6.10 1.93 -18.75
N ARG A 128 7.15 2.71 -18.45
CA ARG A 128 8.54 2.25 -18.45
C ARG A 128 8.83 1.30 -17.30
N ALA A 129 8.03 1.34 -16.24
CA ALA A 129 8.14 0.41 -15.14
C ALA A 129 7.99 -1.04 -15.65
N GLY A 130 8.99 -1.86 -15.33
CA GLY A 130 9.06 -3.25 -15.74
C GLY A 130 7.96 -4.12 -15.10
N ARG A 131 8.19 -5.43 -15.07
CA ARG A 131 7.22 -6.38 -14.50
C ARG A 131 6.91 -6.12 -13.02
N ILE A 132 7.94 -5.70 -12.28
CA ILE A 132 7.87 -5.39 -10.86
C ILE A 132 7.91 -3.87 -10.72
N VAL A 133 6.90 -3.32 -10.05
CA VAL A 133 6.74 -1.88 -9.86
C VAL A 133 6.59 -1.60 -8.37
N GLU A 134 7.43 -0.73 -7.83
CA GLU A 134 7.36 -0.25 -6.45
C GLU A 134 6.82 1.18 -6.47
N LEU A 135 5.66 1.39 -5.85
CA LEU A 135 5.00 2.69 -5.74
C LEU A 135 5.12 3.19 -4.32
N GLU A 136 5.66 4.39 -4.10
CA GLU A 136 5.41 5.12 -2.86
C GLU A 136 4.09 5.87 -3.02
N VAL A 137 3.09 5.55 -2.20
CA VAL A 137 1.76 6.18 -2.24
C VAL A 137 1.40 6.80 -0.90
N LYS A 138 0.55 7.81 -0.94
CA LYS A 138 -0.08 8.38 0.25
C LYS A 138 -1.55 8.60 -0.03
N HIS A 139 -2.41 8.11 0.86
CA HIS A 139 -3.83 8.37 0.72
C HIS A 139 -4.09 9.85 0.94
N MET A 140 -4.58 10.53 -0.09
CA MET A 140 -5.03 11.91 0.01
C MET A 140 -6.54 11.87 0.14
N HIS A 141 -7.04 12.25 1.32
CA HIS A 141 -8.46 12.48 1.54
C HIS A 141 -8.88 13.67 0.66
N GLU A 142 -9.24 13.41 -0.60
CA GLU A 142 -9.77 14.45 -1.48
C GLU A 142 -11.29 14.44 -1.34
N VAL A 143 -11.78 15.30 -0.44
CA VAL A 143 -13.19 15.64 -0.33
C VAL A 143 -13.56 16.45 -1.58
N THR A 144 -13.86 15.77 -2.70
CA THR A 144 -14.74 16.39 -3.71
C THR A 144 -15.55 15.34 -4.45
N PRO A 145 -16.89 15.32 -4.28
CA PRO A 145 -17.77 14.55 -5.14
C PRO A 145 -17.95 15.33 -6.45
N TYR A 146 -17.11 15.10 -7.45
CA TYR A 146 -17.41 15.58 -8.80
C TYR A 146 -17.24 14.47 -9.83
N PHE A 147 -18.36 14.22 -10.51
CA PHE A 147 -18.61 13.33 -11.64
C PHE A 147 -18.84 11.84 -11.33
N ARG A 148 -20.04 11.57 -10.79
CA ARG A 148 -20.91 10.58 -11.43
C ARG A 148 -21.48 11.20 -12.71
N ARG A 149 -21.21 10.59 -13.85
CA ARG A 149 -22.12 10.63 -15.01
C ARG A 149 -22.17 9.24 -15.62
#